data_AF-A0A4R4G5L8-F1
#
_entry.id   AF-A0A4R4G5L8-F1
#
_cell.length_a   1.000
_cell.length_b   1.000
_cell.length_c   1.000
_cell.angle_alpha   90.00
_cell.angle_beta   90.00
_cell.angle_gamma   90.00
#
_symmetry.space_group_name_H-M   'P 1'
#
loop_
_entity.id
_entity.type
_entity.pdbx_description
1 polymer ?
#
loop_
_entity_poly.entity_id
_entity_poly.type
_entity_poly.pdbx_seq_one_letter_code
_entity_poly.pdbx_strand_id
1 'polypeptide(L)'
;MVLFGHPHVPSERFYHIESIEAVRHTPANSVVALFFSPANLDIIRYLKDNGVRFALFVDNQGDAVIAENLRASYLIVNPKAGSAIQSVAEHYLFDAKVLGYIDDPQRLEELIDLRLDGAIFPEAIIKVTT
;
A
#
# COMPACT_ATOMS: atom_id res chain seq x y z
N MET A 1 5.37 8.94 -10.69
CA MET A 1 4.71 7.63 -10.53
C MET A 1 5.75 6.54 -10.28
N VAL A 2 5.51 5.60 -9.37
CA VAL A 2 6.29 4.37 -9.15
C VAL A 2 5.48 3.14 -9.60
N LEU A 3 6.16 2.05 -10.00
CA LEU A 3 5.50 0.84 -10.51
C LEU A 3 5.98 -0.39 -9.74
N PHE A 4 5.04 -1.17 -9.19
CA PHE A 4 5.32 -2.41 -8.49
C PHE A 4 4.63 -3.59 -9.17
N GLY A 5 5.39 -4.59 -9.61
CA GLY A 5 4.86 -5.80 -10.25
C GLY A 5 4.65 -5.70 -11.77
N HIS A 6 4.97 -4.57 -12.39
CA HIS A 6 4.88 -4.42 -13.85
C HIS A 6 5.86 -5.36 -14.59
N PRO A 7 5.46 -6.04 -15.68
CA PRO A 7 6.28 -7.07 -16.35
C PRO A 7 7.67 -6.60 -16.83
N HIS A 8 7.77 -5.31 -17.18
CA HIS A 8 9.00 -4.73 -17.74
C HIS A 8 9.76 -3.84 -16.75
N VAL A 9 9.28 -3.67 -15.51
CA VAL A 9 9.92 -2.79 -14.52
C VAL A 9 10.20 -3.57 -13.24
N PRO A 10 11.47 -3.97 -13.01
CA PRO A 10 11.87 -4.60 -11.76
C PRO A 10 11.51 -3.74 -10.56
N SER A 11 10.97 -4.37 -9.53
CA SER A 11 10.45 -3.70 -8.33
C SER A 11 10.47 -4.64 -7.13
N GLU A 12 10.47 -4.07 -5.93
CA GLU A 12 10.33 -4.85 -4.70
C GLU A 12 8.91 -5.46 -4.58
N ARG A 13 8.79 -6.48 -3.73
CA ARG A 13 7.53 -7.19 -3.47
C ARG A 13 6.94 -6.76 -2.14
N PHE A 14 5.62 -6.89 -2.06
CA PHE A 14 4.79 -6.57 -0.91
C PHE A 14 4.31 -7.89 -0.32
N TYR A 15 4.54 -8.11 0.96
CA TYR A 15 4.23 -9.38 1.63
C TYR A 15 2.96 -9.24 2.44
N HIS A 16 1.86 -9.79 1.93
CA HIS A 16 0.57 -9.73 2.59
C HIS A 16 0.54 -10.67 3.78
N ILE A 17 0.29 -10.12 4.97
CA ILE A 17 0.24 -10.86 6.23
C ILE A 17 -1.14 -10.76 6.89
N GLU A 18 -1.44 -11.73 7.75
CA GLU A 18 -2.67 -11.77 8.55
C GLU A 18 -2.37 -11.88 10.06
N SER A 19 -1.10 -11.92 10.47
CA SER A 19 -0.66 -12.01 11.87
C SER A 19 0.72 -11.40 12.09
N ILE A 20 1.06 -11.10 13.35
CA ILE A 20 2.40 -10.60 13.73
C ILE A 20 3.46 -11.69 13.48
N GLU A 21 3.12 -12.95 13.71
CA GLU A 21 4.01 -14.09 13.50
C GLU A 21 4.46 -14.19 12.03
N ALA A 22 3.56 -13.88 11.09
CA ALA A 22 3.85 -13.88 9.66
C ALA A 22 4.97 -12.92 9.26
N VAL A 23 5.23 -11.85 10.02
CA VAL A 23 6.36 -10.92 9.78
C VAL A 23 7.70 -11.65 9.81
N ARG A 24 7.84 -12.72 10.60
CA ARG A 24 9.08 -13.51 10.66
C ARG A 24 9.33 -14.33 9.39
N HIS A 25 8.31 -14.50 8.56
CA HIS A 25 8.35 -15.22 7.30
C HIS A 25 8.48 -14.29 6.08
N THR A 26 8.68 -12.98 6.30
CA THR A 26 9.00 -12.03 5.23
C THR A 26 10.51 -11.80 5.14
N PRO A 27 11.05 -11.48 3.95
CA PRO A 27 12.45 -11.08 3.83
C PRO A 27 12.77 -9.83 4.66
N ALA A 28 14.03 -9.67 5.03
CA ALA A 28 14.49 -8.47 5.72
C ALA A 28 14.28 -7.23 4.83
N ASN A 29 13.88 -6.10 5.45
CA ASN A 29 13.62 -4.82 4.79
C ASN A 29 12.54 -4.84 3.70
N SER A 30 11.75 -5.91 3.58
CA SER A 30 10.62 -5.95 2.66
C SER A 30 9.46 -5.06 3.12
N VAL A 31 8.57 -4.71 2.20
CA VAL A 31 7.31 -4.04 2.53
C VAL A 31 6.28 -5.08 2.94
N VAL A 32 5.73 -4.93 4.14
CA VAL A 32 4.60 -5.74 4.62
C VAL A 32 3.30 -5.08 4.17
N ALA A 33 2.31 -5.87 3.73
CA ALA A 33 1.01 -5.36 3.32
C ALA A 33 -0.11 -5.99 4.14
N LEU A 34 -1.15 -5.22 4.43
CA LEU A 34 -2.35 -5.69 5.13
C LEU A 34 -3.52 -4.72 4.92
N PHE A 35 -4.74 -5.21 5.12
CA PHE A 35 -5.93 -4.37 5.07
C PHE A 35 -6.00 -3.46 6.29
N PHE A 36 -6.30 -2.18 6.08
CA PHE A 36 -6.67 -1.30 7.18
C PHE A 36 -8.02 -1.76 7.75
N SER A 37 -8.02 -2.24 8.99
CA SER A 37 -9.23 -2.56 9.72
C SER A 37 -8.99 -2.48 11.23
N PRO A 38 -10.04 -2.26 12.04
CA PRO A 38 -9.92 -2.30 13.50
C PRO A 38 -9.31 -3.60 14.03
N ALA A 39 -9.55 -4.72 13.36
CA ALA A 39 -9.04 -6.03 13.73
C ALA A 39 -7.52 -6.19 13.52
N ASN A 40 -6.92 -5.34 12.68
CA ASN A 40 -5.48 -5.38 12.36
C ASN A 40 -4.68 -4.29 13.07
N LEU A 41 -5.30 -3.48 13.95
CA LEU A 41 -4.63 -2.32 14.56
C LEU A 41 -3.44 -2.71 15.46
N ASP A 42 -3.50 -3.87 16.10
CA ASP A 42 -2.40 -4.45 16.87
C ASP A 42 -1.21 -4.77 15.96
N ILE A 43 -1.45 -5.38 14.80
CA ILE A 43 -0.43 -5.65 13.77
C ILE A 43 0.16 -4.34 13.27
N ILE A 44 -0.67 -3.36 12.90
CA ILE A 44 -0.20 -2.07 12.35
C ILE A 44 0.67 -1.32 13.36
N ARG A 45 0.25 -1.30 14.64
CA ARG A 45 1.04 -0.68 15.71
C ARG A 45 2.36 -1.41 15.93
N TYR A 46 2.35 -2.74 15.91
CA TYR A 46 3.58 -3.53 15.98
C TYR A 46 4.54 -3.17 14.84
N LEU A 47 4.05 -3.08 13.60
CA LEU A 47 4.87 -2.72 12.44
C LEU A 47 5.49 -1.33 12.61
N LYS A 48 4.68 -0.34 13.01
CA LYS A 48 5.13 1.03 13.29
C LYS A 48 6.19 1.08 14.39
N ASP A 49 5.90 0.48 15.54
CA ASP A 49 6.76 0.56 16.73
C ASP A 49 8.11 -0.15 16.52
N ASN A 50 8.17 -1.13 15.61
CA ASN A 50 9.38 -1.84 15.23
C ASN A 50 10.06 -1.30 13.95
N GLY A 51 9.57 -0.20 13.38
CA GLY A 51 10.13 0.39 12.16
C GLY A 51 10.05 -0.51 10.92
N VAL A 52 9.11 -1.46 10.89
CA VAL A 52 8.87 -2.31 9.73
C VAL A 52 8.16 -1.49 8.67
N ARG A 53 8.67 -1.48 7.44
CA ARG A 53 8.03 -0.74 6.34
C ARG A 53 6.74 -1.46 5.95
N PHE A 54 5.62 -0.74 5.92
CA PHE A 54 4.33 -1.36 5.60
C PHE A 54 3.45 -0.51 4.68
N ALA A 55 2.51 -1.19 4.04
CA ALA A 55 1.51 -0.67 3.14
C ALA A 55 0.11 -1.07 3.63
N LEU A 56 -0.85 -0.16 3.51
CA LEU A 56 -2.23 -0.41 3.91
C LEU A 56 -3.16 -0.35 2.71
N PHE A 57 -4.00 -1.36 2.55
CA PHE A 57 -5.18 -1.23 1.70
C PHE A 57 -6.20 -0.36 2.42
N VAL A 58 -6.60 0.74 1.79
CA VAL A 58 -7.53 1.73 2.35
C VAL A 58 -8.65 2.04 1.36
N ASP A 59 -9.86 2.26 1.88
CA ASP A 59 -11.06 2.41 1.04
C ASP A 59 -11.55 3.86 0.92
N ASN A 60 -11.16 4.73 1.85
CA ASN A 60 -11.63 6.11 1.90
C ASN A 60 -10.58 7.09 2.44
N GLN A 61 -10.88 8.38 2.35
CA GLN A 61 -10.01 9.48 2.77
C GLN A 61 -9.71 9.46 4.28
N GLY A 62 -10.67 9.06 5.12
CA GLY A 62 -10.48 8.96 6.57
C GLY A 62 -9.45 7.90 6.91
N ASP A 63 -9.58 6.72 6.30
CA ASP A 63 -8.61 5.63 6.47
C ASP A 63 -7.21 6.04 5.99
N ALA A 64 -7.13 6.77 4.87
CA ALA A 64 -5.86 7.28 4.34
C ALA A 64 -5.16 8.25 5.32
N VAL A 65 -5.91 9.18 5.92
CA VAL A 65 -5.38 10.10 6.95
C VAL A 65 -4.88 9.33 8.17
N ILE A 66 -5.63 8.31 8.62
CA ILE A 66 -5.22 7.49 9.76
C ILE A 66 -3.95 6.70 9.41
N ALA A 67 -3.92 6.08 8.23
CA ALA A 67 -2.78 5.31 7.74
C ALA A 67 -1.49 6.15 7.64
N GLU A 68 -1.58 7.39 7.16
CA GLU A 68 -0.47 8.34 7.15
C GLU A 68 0.05 8.61 8.58
N ASN A 69 -0.84 8.88 9.53
CA ASN A 69 -0.46 9.12 10.93
C ASN A 69 0.10 7.86 11.63
N LEU A 70 -0.24 6.67 11.12
CA LEU A 70 0.37 5.41 11.53
C LEU A 70 1.72 5.14 10.86
N ARG A 71 2.18 6.02 9.97
CA ARG A 71 3.45 5.93 9.22
C ARG A 71 3.46 4.79 8.19
N ALA A 72 2.31 4.51 7.57
CA ALA A 72 2.29 3.67 6.39
C ALA A 72 3.17 4.29 5.30
N SER A 73 3.96 3.49 4.59
CA SER A 73 4.81 3.97 3.49
C SER A 73 4.05 4.04 2.17
N TYR A 74 2.99 3.22 2.03
CA TYR A 74 2.15 3.15 0.85
C TYR A 74 0.69 2.97 1.23
N LEU A 75 -0.19 3.63 0.49
CA LEU A 75 -1.64 3.45 0.55
C LEU A 75 -2.09 2.76 -0.74
N ILE A 76 -2.53 1.51 -0.64
CA ILE A 76 -3.01 0.74 -1.78
C ILE A 76 -4.51 0.99 -1.90
N VAL A 77 -4.96 1.48 -3.05
CA VAL A 77 -6.34 1.93 -3.24
C VAL A 77 -6.96 1.31 -4.47
N ASN A 78 -8.28 1.10 -4.41
CA ASN A 78 -9.05 0.92 -5.64
C ASN A 78 -9.00 2.24 -6.44
N PRO A 79 -8.67 2.22 -7.74
CA PRO A 79 -8.63 3.44 -8.57
C PRO A 79 -9.89 4.30 -8.48
N LYS A 80 -11.07 3.69 -8.25
CA LYS A 80 -12.34 4.41 -8.03
C LYS A 80 -12.32 5.37 -6.85
N ALA A 81 -11.57 5.06 -5.79
CA ALA A 81 -11.36 5.92 -4.62
C ALA A 81 -10.08 6.77 -4.74
N GLY A 82 -9.22 6.47 -5.73
CA GLY A 82 -7.87 7.02 -5.86
C GLY A 82 -7.85 8.55 -5.95
N SER A 83 -8.71 9.15 -6.78
CA SER A 83 -8.75 10.62 -6.94
C SER A 83 -8.98 11.36 -5.61
N ALA A 84 -9.95 10.88 -4.83
CA ALA A 84 -10.34 11.50 -3.57
C ALA A 84 -9.23 11.36 -2.52
N ILE A 85 -8.60 10.18 -2.47
CA ILE A 85 -7.49 9.90 -1.55
C ILE A 85 -6.24 10.69 -1.95
N GLN A 86 -5.87 10.71 -3.24
CA GLN A 86 -4.76 11.49 -3.77
C GLN A 86 -4.91 12.98 -3.48
N SER A 87 -6.11 13.54 -3.67
CA SER A 87 -6.37 14.96 -3.35
C SER A 87 -6.10 15.30 -1.88
N VAL A 88 -6.44 14.39 -0.96
CA VAL A 88 -6.16 14.55 0.47
C VAL A 88 -4.67 14.41 0.75
N ALA A 89 -4.01 13.42 0.14
CA ALA A 89 -2.58 13.19 0.27
C ALA A 89 -1.76 14.40 -0.20
N GLU A 90 -2.12 15.00 -1.35
CA GLU A 90 -1.49 16.21 -1.86
C GLU A 90 -1.77 17.43 -0.99
N HIS A 91 -3.02 17.60 -0.53
CA HIS A 91 -3.39 18.74 0.30
C HIS A 91 -2.66 18.77 1.65
N TYR A 92 -2.50 17.60 2.27
CA TYR A 92 -1.82 17.46 3.56
C TYR A 92 -0.37 17.01 3.47
N LEU A 93 0.18 16.90 2.25
CA LEU A 93 1.58 16.52 1.98
C LEU A 93 1.98 15.22 2.67
N PHE A 94 1.21 14.15 2.43
CA PHE A 94 1.50 12.83 2.99
C PHE A 94 2.91 12.35 2.62
N ASP A 95 3.58 11.72 3.58
CA ASP A 95 4.83 11.00 3.32
C ASP A 95 4.55 9.68 2.55
N ALA A 96 3.38 9.07 2.79
CA ALA A 96 2.94 7.85 2.11
C ALA A 96 2.63 8.09 0.62
N LYS A 97 2.94 7.10 -0.22
CA LYS A 97 2.57 7.12 -1.65
C LYS A 97 1.24 6.43 -1.90
N VAL A 98 0.37 7.06 -2.68
CA VAL A 98 -0.91 6.45 -3.09
C VAL A 98 -0.71 5.58 -4.34
N LEU A 99 -0.94 4.28 -4.19
CA LEU A 99 -0.77 3.28 -5.25
C LEU A 99 -2.12 2.75 -5.72
N GLY A 100 -2.45 2.94 -7.00
CA GLY A 100 -3.62 2.32 -7.61
C GLY A 100 -3.40 0.82 -7.82
N TYR A 101 -4.30 -0.01 -7.27
CA TYR A 101 -4.31 -1.45 -7.51
C TYR A 101 -4.97 -1.76 -8.85
N ILE A 102 -4.18 -2.24 -9.81
CA ILE A 102 -4.62 -2.60 -11.18
C ILE A 102 -4.02 -3.93 -11.61
N ASP A 103 -4.74 -4.69 -12.42
CA ASP A 103 -4.35 -5.99 -12.96
C ASP A 103 -4.00 -5.94 -14.46
N ASP A 104 -4.31 -4.83 -15.13
CA ASP A 104 -4.04 -4.61 -16.55
C ASP A 104 -3.16 -3.37 -16.75
N PRO A 105 -1.93 -3.50 -17.31
CA PRO A 105 -1.08 -2.37 -17.63
C PRO A 105 -1.72 -1.32 -18.55
N GLN A 106 -2.74 -1.66 -19.35
CA GLN A 106 -3.46 -0.69 -20.18
C GLN A 106 -4.23 0.34 -19.33
N ARG A 107 -4.54 0.01 -18.07
CA ARG A 107 -5.18 0.93 -17.12
C ARG A 107 -4.22 1.93 -16.50
N LEU A 108 -2.95 1.96 -16.91
CA LEU A 108 -1.99 2.91 -16.38
C LEU A 108 -2.35 4.37 -16.73
N GLU A 109 -2.92 4.60 -17.92
CA GLU A 109 -3.43 5.92 -18.33
C GLU A 109 -4.50 6.44 -17.37
N GLU A 110 -5.40 5.56 -16.89
CA GLU A 110 -6.39 5.89 -15.85
C GLU A 110 -5.70 6.45 -14.60
N LEU A 111 -4.63 5.80 -14.14
CA LEU A 111 -3.93 6.22 -12.93
C LEU A 111 -3.15 7.53 -13.12
N ILE A 112 -2.66 7.79 -14.33
CA ILE A 112 -2.01 9.05 -14.71
C ILE A 112 -3.00 10.20 -14.66
N ASP A 113 -4.20 10.02 -15.23
CA ASP A 113 -5.27 11.01 -15.19
C ASP A 113 -5.72 11.29 -13.75
N LEU A 114 -5.74 10.25 -12.91
CA LEU A 114 -6.00 10.33 -11.48
C LEU A 114 -4.84 10.92 -10.66
N ARG A 115 -3.67 11.16 -11.28
CA ARG A 115 -2.44 11.69 -10.66
C ARG A 115 -1.91 10.86 -9.50
N LEU A 116 -2.14 9.55 -9.50
CA LEU A 116 -1.65 8.70 -8.41
C LEU A 116 -0.12 8.63 -8.39
N ASP A 117 0.44 8.47 -7.19
CA ASP A 117 1.88 8.32 -7.01
C ASP A 117 2.43 7.03 -7.61
N GLY A 118 1.60 6.02 -7.85
CA GLY A 118 2.05 4.75 -8.37
C GLY A 118 0.95 3.78 -8.77
N ALA A 119 1.39 2.66 -9.34
CA ALA A 119 0.58 1.48 -9.60
C ALA A 119 1.18 0.28 -8.88
N ILE A 120 0.32 -0.60 -8.37
CA ILE A 120 0.72 -1.90 -7.84
C ILE A 120 -0.12 -2.99 -8.49
N PHE A 121 0.57 -3.98 -9.04
CA PHE A 121 -0.01 -5.13 -9.72
C PHE A 121 -0.08 -6.34 -8.79
N PRO A 122 -1.01 -7.30 -9.01
CA PRO A 122 -1.11 -8.52 -8.21
C PRO A 122 0.22 -9.28 -8.07
N GLU A 123 1.05 -9.27 -9.12
CA GLU A 123 2.37 -9.91 -9.14
C GLU A 123 3.30 -9.34 -8.06
N ALA A 124 3.13 -8.09 -7.66
CA ALA A 124 3.92 -7.49 -6.58
C ALA A 124 3.55 -8.05 -5.21
N ILE A 125 2.38 -8.67 -5.04
CA ILE A 125 1.81 -9.03 -3.74
C ILE A 125 1.95 -10.53 -3.51
N ILE A 126 2.75 -10.89 -2.52
CA ILE A 126 3.00 -12.27 -2.12
C ILE A 126 2.21 -12.54 -0.85
N LYS A 127 1.29 -13.52 -0.88
CA LYS A 127 0.60 -13.97 0.33
C LYS A 127 1.56 -14.81 1.19
N VAL A 128 1.74 -14.41 2.44
CA VAL A 128 2.51 -15.17 3.41
C VAL A 128 1.56 -16.10 4.14
N THR A 129 1.76 -17.41 3.99
CA THR A 129 1.05 -18.42 4.78
C THR A 129 1.93 -18.82 5.96
N THR A 130 1.43 -18.62 7.18
CA THR A 130 1.96 -19.20 8.42
C THR A 130 1.55 -20.66 8.56
#